data_AF-A0A257N9J8-F1
#
_entry.id   AF-A0A257N9J8-F1
#
_cell.length_a   1.000
_cell.length_b   1.000
_cell.length_c   1.000
_cell.angle_alpha   90.00
_cell.angle_beta   90.00
_cell.angle_gamma   90.00
#
_symmetry.space_group_name_H-M   'P 1'
#
loop_
_entity.id
_entity.type
_entity.pdbx_description
1 polymer ?
#
loop_
_entity_poly.entity_id
_entity_poly.type
_entity_poly.pdbx_seq_one_letter_code
_entity_poly.pdbx_strand_id
1 'polypeptide(L)'
;MKIIMILTEALSLFKNLVNDLRGKRSLVYLLILAFSVAIASGLILYLLDPNIHSLFDGIWSAWVTMTLVGFGDVVPTSFLGRLLSATLILFGLTLFSLFTAILSVTLIGKNIDTWGHDVRQLEQETSRIETEENQILHELARLHERMDALEKQLSSGAGKDS
;
A
#
# COMPACT_ATOMS: atom_id res chain seq x y z
N MET A 1 -28.76 18.55 26.37
CA MET A 1 -28.48 17.17 26.84
C MET A 1 -28.57 16.12 25.72
N LYS A 2 -29.52 16.19 24.77
CA LYS A 2 -29.65 15.22 23.65
C LYS A 2 -28.48 15.24 22.64
N ILE A 3 -27.91 16.41 22.36
CA ILE A 3 -26.82 16.58 21.36
C ILE A 3 -25.54 15.85 21.78
N ILE A 4 -25.19 15.88 23.06
CA ILE A 4 -24.00 15.18 23.58
C ILE A 4 -24.17 13.66 23.45
N MET A 5 -25.39 13.15 23.67
CA MET A 5 -25.73 11.72 23.56
C MET A 5 -25.59 11.21 22.12
N ILE A 6 -26.11 11.97 21.15
CA ILE A 6 -25.99 11.66 19.70
C ILE A 6 -24.52 11.72 19.26
N LEU A 7 -23.75 12.70 19.76
CA LEU A 7 -22.33 12.82 19.44
C LEU A 7 -21.52 11.64 19.98
N THR A 8 -21.83 11.18 21.21
CA THR A 8 -21.17 10.00 21.79
C THR A 8 -21.56 8.70 21.09
N GLU A 9 -22.82 8.56 20.67
CA GLU A 9 -23.26 7.42 19.86
C GLU A 9 -22.55 7.40 18.51
N ALA A 10 -22.48 8.53 17.81
CA ALA A 10 -21.74 8.66 16.55
C ALA A 10 -20.26 8.31 16.72
N LEU A 11 -19.61 8.76 17.80
CA LEU A 11 -18.23 8.41 18.11
C LEU A 11 -18.05 6.91 18.40
N SER A 12 -19.02 6.28 19.07
CA SER A 12 -18.97 4.86 19.41
C SER A 12 -19.19 3.97 18.19
N LEU A 13 -20.10 4.35 17.29
CA LEU A 13 -20.31 3.69 16.01
C LEU A 13 -19.06 3.81 15.13
N PHE A 14 -18.42 4.98 15.13
CA PHE A 14 -17.15 5.19 14.44
C PHE A 14 -16.04 4.29 14.99
N LYS A 15 -15.90 4.17 16.32
CA LYS A 15 -14.92 3.27 16.94
C LYS A 15 -15.17 1.80 16.62
N ASN A 16 -16.43 1.38 16.68
CA ASN A 16 -16.81 0.00 16.38
C ASN A 16 -16.55 -0.33 14.91
N LEU A 17 -16.85 0.61 14.02
CA LEU A 17 -16.55 0.48 12.59
C LEU A 17 -15.04 0.43 12.34
N VAL A 18 -14.23 1.31 12.93
CA VAL A 18 -12.77 1.27 12.83
C VAL A 18 -12.17 -0.05 13.34
N ASN A 19 -12.75 -0.63 14.40
CA ASN A 19 -12.31 -1.91 14.93
C ASN A 19 -12.69 -3.09 14.03
N ASP A 20 -13.90 -3.09 13.44
CA ASP A 20 -14.31 -4.10 12.45
C ASP A 20 -13.49 -4.01 11.15
N LEU A 21 -13.08 -2.80 10.78
CA LEU A 21 -12.26 -2.51 9.60
C LEU A 21 -10.82 -3.00 9.70
N ARG A 22 -10.31 -3.19 10.94
CA ARG A 22 -8.95 -3.73 11.17
C ARG A 22 -8.78 -5.15 10.62
N GLY A 23 -9.87 -5.88 10.40
CA GLY A 23 -9.86 -7.26 9.90
C GLY A 23 -10.00 -7.45 8.38
N LYS A 24 -10.46 -6.43 7.62
CA LYS A 24 -10.74 -6.58 6.17
C LYS A 24 -10.24 -5.36 5.38
N ARG A 25 -9.04 -5.47 4.80
CA ARG A 25 -8.36 -4.43 4.00
C ARG A 25 -8.92 -4.34 2.57
N SER A 26 -10.18 -3.93 2.39
CA SER A 26 -10.74 -3.70 1.05
C SER A 26 -11.20 -2.25 0.86
N LEU A 27 -10.89 -1.68 -0.31
CA LEU A 27 -11.26 -0.32 -0.73
C LEU A 27 -12.76 -0.03 -0.55
N VAL A 28 -13.61 -1.04 -0.77
CA VAL A 28 -15.07 -0.91 -0.63
C VAL A 28 -15.46 -0.48 0.77
N TYR A 29 -14.76 -0.98 1.79
CA TYR A 29 -15.06 -0.63 3.16
C TYR A 29 -14.68 0.82 3.51
N LEU A 30 -13.59 1.36 2.94
CA LEU A 30 -13.26 2.78 3.10
C LEU A 30 -14.34 3.68 2.49
N LEU A 31 -14.90 3.29 1.34
CA LEU A 31 -15.98 4.03 0.69
C LEU A 31 -17.27 4.00 1.51
N ILE A 32 -17.63 2.84 2.06
CA ILE A 32 -18.79 2.70 2.97
C ILE A 32 -18.59 3.55 4.23
N LEU A 33 -17.40 3.51 4.84
CA LEU A 33 -17.06 4.35 5.98
C LEU A 33 -17.22 5.84 5.64
N ALA A 34 -16.63 6.29 4.54
CA ALA A 34 -16.73 7.67 4.09
C ALA A 34 -18.18 8.11 3.94
N PHE A 35 -18.99 7.30 3.26
CA PHE A 35 -20.42 7.58 3.05
C PHE A 35 -21.20 7.62 4.36
N SER A 36 -20.94 6.68 5.28
CA SER A 36 -21.58 6.65 6.60
C SER A 36 -21.27 7.90 7.43
N VAL A 37 -20.00 8.35 7.42
CA VAL A 37 -19.56 9.57 8.12
C VAL A 37 -20.20 10.80 7.49
N ALA A 38 -20.24 10.90 6.16
CA ALA A 38 -20.89 12.01 5.47
C ALA A 38 -22.39 12.10 5.79
N ILE A 39 -23.10 10.96 5.84
CA ILE A 39 -24.52 10.93 6.24
C ILE A 39 -24.68 11.40 7.69
N ALA A 40 -23.90 10.85 8.61
CA ALA A 40 -23.98 11.19 10.03
C ALA A 40 -23.66 12.67 10.27
N SER A 41 -22.57 13.17 9.70
CA SER A 41 -22.19 14.58 9.77
C SER A 41 -23.20 15.49 9.08
N GLY A 42 -23.77 15.07 7.95
CA GLY A 42 -24.80 15.84 7.26
C GLY A 42 -26.09 16.00 8.05
N LEU A 43 -26.53 14.93 8.74
CA LEU A 43 -27.65 15.00 9.69
C LEU A 43 -27.35 15.95 10.85
N ILE A 44 -26.14 15.88 11.40
CA ILE A 44 -25.68 16.77 12.47
C ILE A 44 -25.68 18.23 11.99
N LEU A 45 -25.17 18.52 10.79
CA LEU A 45 -25.16 19.86 10.19
C LEU A 45 -26.58 20.40 9.99
N TYR A 46 -27.49 19.58 9.46
CA TYR A 46 -28.90 19.95 9.31
C TYR A 46 -29.57 20.35 10.64
N LEU A 47 -29.22 19.67 11.74
CA LEU A 47 -29.80 19.94 13.05
C LEU A 47 -29.17 21.14 13.77
N LEU A 48 -27.91 21.46 13.49
CA LEU A 48 -27.13 22.47 14.20
C LEU A 48 -27.02 23.80 13.47
N ASP A 49 -27.14 23.79 12.14
CA ASP A 49 -26.87 24.97 11.31
C ASP A 49 -28.14 25.46 10.60
N PRO A 50 -28.58 26.70 10.86
CA PRO A 50 -29.79 27.24 10.24
C PRO A 50 -29.65 27.47 8.72
N ASN A 51 -28.41 27.49 8.20
CA ASN A 51 -28.17 27.65 6.76
C ASN A 51 -28.36 26.35 5.96
N ILE A 52 -28.53 25.22 6.65
CA ILE A 52 -28.75 23.91 6.02
C ILE A 52 -30.26 23.64 6.01
N HIS A 53 -30.89 23.83 4.84
CA HIS A 53 -32.35 23.80 4.73
C HIS A 53 -32.94 22.40 4.60
N SER A 54 -32.17 21.43 4.13
CA SER A 54 -32.60 20.03 4.01
C SER A 54 -31.53 19.05 4.49
N LEU A 55 -31.96 17.82 4.79
CA LEU A 55 -31.05 16.72 5.12
C LEU A 55 -30.08 16.44 3.96
N PHE A 56 -30.56 16.52 2.72
CA PHE A 56 -29.73 16.32 1.54
C PHE A 56 -28.65 17.40 1.42
N ASP A 57 -28.97 18.66 1.71
CA ASP A 57 -28.00 19.76 1.73
C ASP A 57 -26.92 19.53 2.78
N GLY A 58 -27.30 19.02 3.96
CA GLY A 58 -26.36 18.66 5.02
C GLY A 58 -25.40 17.54 4.58
N ILE A 59 -25.93 16.47 3.99
CA ILE A 59 -25.13 15.34 3.49
C ILE A 59 -24.21 15.79 2.36
N TRP A 60 -24.72 16.62 1.44
CA TRP A 60 -23.95 17.20 0.34
C TRP A 60 -22.80 18.06 0.86
N SER A 61 -23.09 18.99 1.78
CA SER A 61 -22.08 19.84 2.40
C SER A 61 -20.99 19.03 3.10
N ALA A 62 -21.38 17.99 3.85
CA ALA A 62 -20.44 17.07 4.50
C ALA A 62 -19.60 16.28 3.47
N TRP A 63 -20.21 15.74 2.41
CA TRP A 63 -19.52 14.97 1.38
C TRP A 63 -18.47 15.79 0.63
N VAL A 64 -18.86 16.98 0.17
CA VAL A 64 -18.01 17.91 -0.58
C VAL A 64 -16.87 18.47 0.29
N THR A 65 -17.12 18.65 1.59
CA THR A 65 -16.10 19.07 2.57
C THR A 65 -15.11 17.94 2.85
N MET A 66 -15.59 16.72 3.08
CA MET A 66 -14.75 15.55 3.36
C MET A 66 -13.87 15.16 2.17
N THR A 67 -14.37 15.33 0.94
CA THR A 67 -13.60 15.12 -0.29
C THR A 67 -12.67 16.28 -0.65
N LEU A 68 -12.68 17.36 0.15
CA LEU A 68 -11.90 18.58 -0.06
C LEU A 68 -12.21 19.32 -1.38
N VAL A 69 -13.35 19.01 -2.02
CA VAL A 69 -13.78 19.68 -3.25
C VAL A 69 -14.27 21.10 -2.94
N GLY A 70 -15.09 21.25 -1.90
CA GLY A 70 -15.47 22.56 -1.37
C GLY A 70 -16.19 23.50 -2.36
N PHE A 71 -17.25 23.05 -3.05
CA PHE A 71 -17.99 23.89 -4.01
C PHE A 71 -18.50 25.22 -3.43
N GLY A 72 -18.80 25.26 -2.13
CA GLY A 72 -19.19 26.49 -1.43
C GLY A 72 -20.63 26.93 -1.66
N ASP A 73 -21.43 26.10 -2.33
CA ASP A 73 -22.86 26.30 -2.57
C ASP A 73 -23.70 26.10 -1.30
N VAL A 74 -23.37 25.09 -0.50
CA VAL A 74 -23.98 24.83 0.80
C VAL A 74 -22.88 24.69 1.85
N VAL A 75 -22.82 25.65 2.78
CA VAL A 75 -21.81 25.68 3.84
C VAL A 75 -22.42 26.02 5.20
N PRO A 76 -21.94 25.40 6.30
CA PRO A 76 -22.37 25.78 7.63
C PRO A 76 -21.89 27.19 8.01
N THR A 77 -22.80 27.97 8.57
CA THR A 77 -22.55 29.35 9.01
C THR A 77 -22.39 29.47 10.52
N SER A 78 -22.95 28.52 11.28
CA SER A 78 -22.87 28.46 12.72
C SER A 78 -21.47 28.11 13.21
N PHE A 79 -21.12 28.56 14.42
CA PHE A 79 -19.84 28.22 15.05
C PHE A 79 -19.64 26.69 15.18
N LEU A 80 -20.68 25.98 15.62
CA LEU A 80 -20.64 24.53 15.80
C LEU A 80 -20.57 23.79 14.46
N GLY A 81 -21.29 24.25 13.44
CA GLY A 81 -21.22 23.69 12.09
C GLY A 81 -19.83 23.85 11.47
N ARG A 82 -19.21 25.02 11.63
CA ARG A 82 -17.82 25.25 11.19
C ARG A 82 -16.81 24.37 11.92
N LEU A 83 -16.98 24.20 13.24
CA LEU A 83 -16.13 23.31 14.02
C LEU A 83 -16.24 21.85 13.55
N LEU A 84 -17.46 21.39 13.27
CA LEU A 84 -17.69 20.06 12.71
C LEU A 84 -17.05 19.91 11.33
N SER A 85 -17.25 20.88 10.42
CA SER A 85 -16.60 20.88 9.11
C SER A 85 -15.08 20.87 9.20
N ALA A 86 -14.49 21.60 10.16
CA ALA A 86 -13.04 21.57 10.39
C ALA A 86 -12.55 20.17 10.79
N THR A 87 -13.28 19.46 11.67
CA THR A 87 -12.95 18.07 12.00
C THR A 87 -13.14 17.13 10.81
N LEU A 88 -14.14 17.39 9.97
CA LEU A 88 -14.43 16.62 8.77
C LEU A 88 -13.32 16.73 7.71
N ILE A 89 -12.70 17.91 7.59
CA ILE A 89 -11.53 18.15 6.73
C ILE A 89 -10.35 17.28 7.17
N LEU A 90 -10.05 17.24 8.47
CA LEU A 90 -8.98 16.40 9.02
C LEU A 90 -9.26 14.90 8.81
N PHE A 91 -10.51 14.49 8.96
CA PHE A 91 -10.94 13.14 8.65
C PHE A 91 -10.76 12.82 7.16
N GLY A 92 -11.17 13.72 6.27
CA GLY A 92 -10.98 13.62 4.82
C GLY A 92 -9.52 13.41 4.42
N LEU A 93 -8.59 14.18 5.01
CA LEU A 93 -7.15 14.02 4.79
C LEU A 93 -6.65 12.62 5.19
N THR A 94 -7.10 12.12 6.34
CA THR A 94 -6.74 10.79 6.82
C THR A 94 -7.28 9.71 5.88
N LEU A 95 -8.54 9.85 5.47
CA LEU A 95 -9.19 8.94 4.54
C LEU A 95 -8.48 8.90 3.18
N PHE A 96 -8.11 10.07 2.63
CA PHE A 96 -7.42 10.17 1.35
C PHE A 96 -6.01 9.55 1.39
N SER A 97 -5.31 9.70 2.51
CA SER A 97 -4.03 9.03 2.76
C SER A 97 -4.18 7.50 2.76
N LEU A 98 -5.19 6.97 3.46
CA LEU A 98 -5.48 5.54 3.47
C LEU A 98 -5.90 5.02 2.10
N PHE A 99 -6.74 5.76 1.38
CA PHE A 99 -7.16 5.42 0.02
C PHE A 99 -5.95 5.29 -0.91
N THR A 100 -5.03 6.27 -0.87
CA THR A 100 -3.78 6.26 -1.63
C THR A 100 -2.89 5.07 -1.25
N ALA A 101 -2.77 4.76 0.05
CA ALA A 101 -1.97 3.63 0.53
C ALA A 101 -2.51 2.28 0.04
N ILE A 102 -3.83 2.05 0.14
CA ILE A 102 -4.45 0.80 -0.32
C ILE A 102 -4.39 0.67 -1.84
N LEU A 103 -4.61 1.77 -2.57
CA LEU A 103 -4.41 1.79 -4.02
C LEU A 103 -2.98 1.43 -4.40
N SER A 104 -1.99 2.02 -3.73
CA SER A 104 -0.57 1.72 -3.92
C SER A 104 -0.31 0.23 -3.71
N VAL A 105 -0.74 -0.35 -2.57
CA VAL A 105 -0.57 -1.79 -2.29
C VAL A 105 -1.26 -2.67 -3.34
N THR A 106 -2.43 -2.29 -3.83
CA THR A 106 -3.17 -3.09 -4.83
C THR A 106 -2.48 -3.04 -6.20
N LEU A 107 -1.96 -1.88 -6.59
CA LEU A 107 -1.25 -1.71 -7.86
C LEU A 107 0.15 -2.34 -7.81
N ILE A 108 0.90 -2.08 -6.74
CA ILE A 108 2.24 -2.63 -6.53
C ILE A 108 2.16 -4.14 -6.28
N GLY A 109 1.19 -4.64 -5.52
CA GLY A 109 1.06 -6.07 -5.23
C GLY A 109 0.97 -6.92 -6.49
N LYS A 110 0.23 -6.45 -7.51
CA LYS A 110 0.16 -7.13 -8.82
C LYS A 110 1.50 -7.14 -9.57
N ASN A 111 2.36 -6.15 -9.33
CA ASN A 111 3.68 -6.08 -9.93
C ASN A 111 4.71 -6.87 -9.10
N ILE A 112 4.63 -6.91 -7.77
CA ILE A 112 5.59 -7.63 -6.91
C ILE A 112 5.66 -9.13 -7.28
N ASP A 113 4.54 -9.75 -7.62
CA ASP A 113 4.53 -11.16 -8.02
C ASP A 113 5.36 -11.40 -9.31
N THR A 114 5.26 -10.49 -10.28
CA THR A 114 6.06 -10.53 -11.52
C THR A 114 7.53 -10.26 -11.25
N TRP A 115 7.85 -9.20 -10.51
CA TRP A 115 9.23 -8.84 -10.17
C TRP A 115 9.91 -9.91 -9.31
N GLY A 116 9.16 -10.57 -8.41
CA GLY A 116 9.66 -11.69 -7.63
C GLY A 116 9.93 -12.95 -8.45
N HIS A 117 9.32 -13.07 -9.63
CA HIS A 117 9.64 -14.12 -10.60
C HIS A 117 10.92 -13.79 -11.38
N ASP A 118 11.06 -12.54 -11.82
CA ASP A 118 12.25 -12.05 -12.53
C ASP A 118 13.51 -12.11 -11.64
N VAL A 119 13.41 -11.68 -10.38
CA VAL A 119 14.53 -11.77 -9.41
C VAL A 119 14.95 -13.21 -9.17
N ARG A 120 14.01 -14.15 -9.07
CA ARG A 120 14.32 -15.58 -8.92
C ARG A 120 14.99 -16.16 -10.16
N GLN A 121 14.63 -15.71 -11.36
CA GLN A 121 15.33 -16.11 -12.58
C GLN A 121 16.77 -15.59 -12.58
N LEU A 122 16.99 -14.33 -12.20
CA LEU A 122 18.33 -13.76 -12.10
C LEU A 122 19.20 -14.49 -11.07
N GLU A 123 18.64 -14.85 -9.91
CA GLU A 123 19.36 -15.66 -8.91
C GLU A 123 19.73 -17.05 -9.45
N GLN A 124 18.83 -17.68 -10.20
CA GLN A 124 19.09 -18.98 -10.85
C GLN A 124 20.16 -18.85 -11.95
N GLU A 125 20.09 -17.83 -12.80
CA GLU A 125 21.11 -17.57 -13.82
C GLU A 125 22.47 -17.29 -13.18
N THR A 126 22.52 -16.48 -12.13
CA THR A 126 23.77 -16.19 -11.40
C THR A 126 24.36 -17.45 -10.78
N SER A 127 23.53 -18.26 -10.11
CA SER A 127 23.97 -19.54 -9.51
C SER A 127 24.45 -20.54 -10.56
N ARG A 128 23.79 -20.54 -11.73
CA ARG A 128 24.15 -21.40 -12.86
C ARG A 128 25.50 -20.98 -13.45
N ILE A 129 25.72 -19.68 -13.64
CA ILE A 129 26.99 -19.13 -14.12
C ILE A 129 28.12 -19.48 -13.15
N GLU A 130 27.92 -19.32 -11.84
CA GLU A 130 28.92 -19.67 -10.83
C GLU A 130 29.27 -21.17 -10.85
N THR A 131 28.29 -22.03 -11.10
CA THR A 131 28.50 -23.47 -11.24
C THR A 131 29.27 -23.81 -12.53
N GLU A 132 28.90 -23.18 -13.65
CA GLU A 132 29.56 -23.36 -14.95
C GLU A 132 31.01 -22.83 -14.90
N GLU A 133 31.26 -21.68 -14.27
CA GLU A 133 32.59 -21.12 -14.04
C GLU A 133 33.47 -22.07 -13.22
N ASN A 134 32.94 -22.58 -12.11
CA ASN A 134 33.66 -23.54 -11.26
C ASN A 134 33.98 -24.84 -12.03
N GLN A 135 33.07 -25.33 -12.88
CA GLN A 135 33.34 -26.51 -13.71
C GLN A 135 34.47 -26.25 -14.73
N ILE A 136 34.44 -25.12 -15.42
CA ILE A 136 35.48 -24.74 -16.38
C ILE A 136 36.84 -24.64 -15.69
N LEU A 137 36.91 -23.99 -14.52
CA LEU A 137 38.14 -23.88 -13.74
C LEU A 137 38.70 -25.26 -13.32
N HIS A 138 37.83 -26.19 -12.94
CA HIS A 138 38.24 -27.57 -12.62
C HIS A 138 38.77 -28.32 -13.86
N GLU A 139 38.14 -28.16 -15.03
CA GLU A 139 38.64 -28.78 -16.26
C GLU A 139 39.99 -28.20 -16.70
N LEU A 140 40.16 -26.88 -16.59
CA LEU A 140 41.43 -26.23 -16.89
C LEU A 140 42.56 -26.72 -15.98
N ALA A 141 42.31 -26.86 -14.68
CA ALA A 141 43.28 -27.40 -13.73
C ALA A 141 43.69 -28.84 -14.08
N ARG A 142 42.71 -29.68 -14.44
CA ARG A 142 42.94 -31.08 -14.83
C ARG A 142 43.74 -31.20 -16.14
N LEU A 143 43.46 -30.33 -17.12
CA LEU A 143 44.22 -30.28 -18.37
C LEU A 143 45.67 -29.88 -18.12
N HIS A 144 45.91 -28.90 -17.24
CA HIS A 144 47.26 -28.48 -16.86
C HIS A 144 48.05 -29.64 -16.24
N GLU A 145 47.46 -30.34 -15.27
CA GLU A 145 48.09 -31.49 -14.62
C GLU A 145 48.42 -32.63 -15.61
N ARG A 146 47.56 -32.86 -16.61
CA ARG A 146 47.81 -33.83 -17.68
C ARG A 146 48.96 -33.43 -18.59
N MET A 147 49.09 -32.15 -18.94
CA MET A 147 50.21 -31.67 -19.74
C MET A 147 51.53 -31.83 -18.98
N ASP A 148 51.58 -31.46 -17.70
CA ASP A 148 52.78 -31.60 -16.85
C ASP A 148 53.23 -33.07 -16.72
N ALA A 149 52.27 -33.99 -16.59
CA ALA A 149 52.54 -35.42 -16.52
C ALA A 149 53.12 -35.96 -17.85
N LEU A 150 52.59 -35.51 -18.99
CA LEU A 150 53.11 -35.87 -20.32
C LEU A 150 54.52 -35.31 -20.54
N GLU A 151 54.78 -34.07 -20.12
CA GLU A 151 56.10 -33.43 -20.21
C GLU A 151 57.14 -34.19 -19.36
N LYS A 152 56.77 -34.63 -18.15
CA LYS A 152 57.62 -35.51 -17.33
C LYS A 152 57.91 -36.87 -17.98
N GLN A 153 56.92 -37.47 -18.65
CA GLN A 153 57.13 -38.75 -19.34
C GLN A 153 58.07 -38.61 -20.54
N LEU A 154 57.88 -37.56 -21.36
CA LEU A 154 58.73 -37.26 -22.50
C LEU A 154 60.17 -36.95 -22.07
N SER A 155 60.36 -36.17 -21.01
CA SER A 155 61.69 -35.87 -20.47
C SER A 155 62.39 -37.08 -19.84
N SER A 156 61.67 -38.02 -19.21
CA SER A 156 62.25 -39.28 -18.70
C SER A 156 62.57 -40.30 -19.79
N GLY A 157 61.81 -40.31 -20.89
CA GLY A 157 62.00 -41.21 -22.02
C GLY A 157 63.21 -40.81 -22.87
N ALA A 158 63.42 -39.50 -23.07
CA ALA A 158 64.54 -38.97 -23.84
C ALA A 158 65.93 -39.22 -23.20
N GLY A 159 66.01 -39.48 -21.89
CA GLY A 159 67.26 -39.77 -21.18
C GLY A 159 67.66 -41.25 -21.12
N LYS A 160 66.84 -42.16 -21.68
CA LYS A 160 67.07 -43.62 -21.61
C LYS A 160 67.66 -44.22 -22.89
N ASP A 161 67.65 -43.46 -23.99
CA ASP A 161 68.18 -43.83 -25.31
C ASP A 161 69.54 -43.18 -25.66
N SER A 162 70.22 -42.60 -24.66
CA SER A 162 71.58 -42.06 -24.73
C SER A 162 72.49 -42.74 -23.72
#